data_AF-X1IFA2-F1
#
_entry.id   AF-X1IFA2-F1
#
_cell.length_a   1.000
_cell.length_b   1.000
_cell.length_c   1.000
_cell.angle_alpha   90.00
_cell.angle_beta   90.00
_cell.angle_gamma   90.00
#
_symmetry.space_group_name_H-M   'P 1'
#
loop_
_entity.id
_entity.type
_entity.pdbx_description
1 polymer ?
#
loop_
_entity_poly.entity_id
_entity_poly.type
_entity_poly.pdbx_seq_one_letter_code
_entity_poly.pdbx_strand_id
1 'polypeptide(L)'
;FNFIIPYVEFRRERRGGSALLVDTSAIIDGRLADLCETQIIEGPLVVPKFVLRELHALADSSDRLKRARGRRGIDMLNRLRKSPNVVIQIDEGRVPGAPDVDGKLIKLAETLGTRIITTDMNLNKVANVQGVQVINVNQVASAVKPAVLPGEPLNVELIRVGEAQGQAVGYMDDGTMIVVENARERIGTEVEVLVTRLLQTSAGRIIFAKLKSGDSAASQTTDQKKQ
;
A
#
# COMPACT_ATOMS: atom_id res chain seq x y z
N PHE A 1 3.97 48.37 32.19
CA PHE A 1 4.41 47.14 31.50
C PHE A 1 3.33 46.77 30.50
N ASN A 2 3.58 46.97 29.20
CA ASN A 2 2.63 46.58 28.16
C ASN A 2 2.88 45.11 27.83
N PHE A 3 1.97 44.24 28.26
CA PHE A 3 2.02 42.82 27.98
C PHE A 3 1.24 42.56 26.69
N ILE A 4 1.97 42.34 25.59
CA ILE A 4 1.41 41.96 24.29
C ILE A 4 1.41 40.44 24.23
N ILE A 5 0.23 39.82 24.20
CA ILE A 5 0.09 38.39 23.91
C ILE A 5 -0.03 38.25 22.39
N PRO A 6 0.92 37.60 21.69
CA PRO A 6 0.79 37.36 20.25
C PRO A 6 -0.45 36.49 20.00
N TYR A 7 -1.05 36.63 18.82
CA TYR A 7 -2.21 35.86 18.39
C TYR A 7 -1.92 34.35 18.51
N VAL A 8 -2.38 33.72 19.60
CA VAL A 8 -2.32 32.26 19.79
C VAL A 8 -3.60 31.69 19.22
N GLU A 9 -3.52 31.07 18.05
CA GLU A 9 -4.62 30.25 17.54
C GLU A 9 -4.71 28.99 18.41
N PHE A 10 -5.67 28.97 19.34
CA PHE A 10 -5.99 27.78 20.11
C PHE A 10 -6.59 26.73 19.18
N ARG A 11 -5.75 25.90 18.56
CA ARG A 11 -6.20 24.67 17.93
C ARG A 11 -6.73 23.78 19.03
N ARG A 12 -8.03 23.48 18.97
CA ARG A 12 -8.71 22.57 19.89
C ARG A 12 -8.05 21.19 19.77
N GLU A 13 -7.08 20.93 20.63
CA GLU A 13 -6.40 19.65 20.72
C GLU A 13 -7.41 18.62 21.26
N ARG A 14 -8.09 17.93 20.34
CA ARG A 14 -8.84 16.73 20.70
C ARG A 14 -7.80 15.72 21.15
N ARG A 15 -7.78 15.39 22.43
CA ARG A 15 -7.05 14.22 22.95
C ARG A 15 -7.59 12.97 22.24
N GLY A 16 -6.82 12.47 21.27
CA GLY A 16 -7.18 11.39 20.36
C GLY A 16 -6.82 11.79 18.92
N GLY A 17 -6.06 10.94 18.21
CA GLY A 17 -5.60 11.21 16.85
C GLY A 17 -6.68 11.77 15.91
N SER A 18 -6.27 12.50 14.87
CA SER A 18 -7.19 13.09 13.90
C SER A 18 -8.13 12.02 13.33
N ALA A 19 -9.45 12.22 13.42
CA ALA A 19 -10.40 11.31 12.84
C ALA A 19 -10.15 11.11 11.33
N LEU A 20 -10.36 9.90 10.84
CA LEU A 20 -10.13 9.53 9.44
C LEU A 20 -11.44 9.17 8.76
N LEU A 21 -11.76 9.84 7.66
CA LEU A 21 -12.92 9.57 6.84
C LEU A 21 -12.62 8.39 5.90
N VAL A 22 -13.39 7.31 6.02
CA VAL A 22 -13.11 6.06 5.33
C VAL A 22 -13.95 5.92 4.06
N ASP A 23 -13.28 5.66 2.94
CA ASP A 23 -13.88 5.32 1.65
C ASP A 23 -14.17 3.81 1.52
N THR A 24 -15.17 3.46 0.71
CA THR A 24 -15.57 2.10 0.33
C THR A 24 -14.37 1.27 -0.15
N SER A 25 -13.50 1.87 -0.97
CA SER A 25 -12.34 1.18 -1.55
C SER A 25 -11.32 0.72 -0.50
N ALA A 26 -11.09 1.53 0.55
CA ALA A 26 -10.19 1.19 1.65
C ALA A 26 -10.75 0.08 2.54
N ILE A 27 -12.08 0.05 2.75
CA ILE A 27 -12.74 -1.00 3.52
C ILE A 27 -12.63 -2.34 2.80
N ILE A 28 -12.91 -2.39 1.50
CA ILE A 28 -12.90 -3.63 0.71
C ILE A 28 -11.48 -4.23 0.63
N ASP A 29 -10.47 -3.37 0.49
CA ASP A 29 -9.07 -3.80 0.39
C ASP A 29 -8.65 -4.67 1.58
N GLY A 30 -9.04 -4.27 2.80
CA GLY A 30 -8.83 -5.03 4.03
C GLY A 30 -7.52 -4.72 4.75
N ARG A 31 -6.50 -4.16 4.08
CA ARG A 31 -5.24 -3.75 4.74
C ARG A 31 -5.44 -2.60 5.74
N LEU A 32 -6.54 -1.85 5.66
CA LEU A 32 -6.95 -0.91 6.70
C LEU A 32 -7.13 -1.61 8.06
N ALA A 33 -7.74 -2.81 8.04
CA ALA A 33 -7.63 -3.89 9.02
C ALA A 33 -6.31 -3.88 9.79
N ASP A 34 -5.31 -4.34 9.05
CA ASP A 34 -3.99 -4.68 9.55
C ASP A 34 -3.25 -3.40 10.00
N LEU A 35 -3.37 -2.30 9.25
CA LEU A 35 -2.79 -1.02 9.63
C LEU A 35 -3.32 -0.48 10.97
N CYS A 36 -4.61 -0.66 11.26
CA CYS A 36 -5.16 -0.27 12.56
C CYS A 36 -4.64 -1.17 13.70
N GLU A 37 -4.43 -2.46 13.44
CA GLU A 37 -3.85 -3.39 14.41
C GLU A 37 -2.41 -3.04 14.78
N THR A 38 -1.63 -2.48 13.84
CA THR A 38 -0.25 -1.98 14.11
C THR A 38 -0.19 -0.70 14.96
N GLN A 39 -1.33 -0.08 15.27
CA GLN A 39 -1.43 1.22 15.96
C GLN A 39 -0.81 2.42 15.21
N ILE A 40 -0.41 2.27 13.94
CA ILE A 40 0.03 3.41 13.11
C ILE A 40 -1.13 4.37 12.82
N ILE A 41 -2.35 3.84 12.73
CA ILE A 41 -3.57 4.64 12.56
C ILE A 41 -4.18 4.89 13.94
N GLU A 42 -4.11 6.14 14.39
CA GLU A 42 -4.74 6.60 15.62
C GLU A 42 -5.97 7.46 15.34
N GLY A 43 -6.96 7.39 16.25
CA GLY A 43 -8.19 8.16 16.17
C GLY A 43 -9.37 7.38 15.60
N PRO A 44 -10.60 7.92 15.69
CA PRO A 44 -11.79 7.23 15.23
C PRO A 44 -11.86 7.19 13.69
N LEU A 45 -12.29 6.05 13.17
CA LEU A 45 -12.65 5.87 11.77
C LEU A 45 -14.09 6.34 11.55
N VAL A 46 -14.27 7.40 10.77
CA VAL A 46 -15.57 7.95 10.39
C VAL A 46 -16.02 7.27 9.11
N VAL A 47 -17.13 6.52 9.17
CA VAL A 47 -17.72 5.82 8.03
C VAL A 47 -19.07 6.44 7.69
N PRO A 48 -19.19 7.17 6.56
CA PRO A 48 -20.45 7.80 6.17
C PRO A 48 -21.52 6.77 5.80
N LYS A 49 -22.79 7.08 6.06
CA LYS A 49 -23.93 6.23 5.64
C LYS A 49 -23.97 5.97 4.13
N PHE A 50 -23.49 6.88 3.29
CA PHE A 50 -23.44 6.63 1.84
C PHE A 50 -22.40 5.58 1.45
N VAL A 51 -21.27 5.47 2.16
CA VAL A 51 -20.28 4.39 2.00
C VAL A 51 -20.89 3.04 2.39
N LEU A 52 -21.63 3.01 3.50
CA LEU A 52 -22.37 1.79 3.91
C LEU A 52 -23.39 1.36 2.86
N ARG A 53 -24.16 2.32 2.31
CA ARG A 53 -25.14 2.04 1.24
C ARG A 53 -24.47 1.51 -0.02
N GLU A 54 -23.31 2.05 -0.38
CA GLU A 54 -22.55 1.55 -1.53
C GLU A 54 -22.06 0.12 -1.31
N LEU A 55 -21.52 -0.20 -0.13
CA LEU A 55 -21.13 -1.58 0.24
C LEU A 55 -22.31 -2.56 0.13
N HIS A 56 -23.49 -2.17 0.63
CA HIS A 56 -24.71 -2.98 0.52
C HIS A 56 -25.14 -3.15 -0.95
N ALA A 57 -25.18 -2.07 -1.73
CA ALA A 57 -25.52 -2.12 -3.15
C ALA A 57 -24.57 -3.01 -3.95
N LEU A 58 -23.26 -2.99 -3.62
CA LEU A 58 -22.27 -3.90 -4.20
C LEU A 58 -22.57 -5.35 -3.80
N ALA A 59 -22.91 -5.62 -2.54
CA ALA A 59 -23.21 -6.96 -2.04
C ALA A 59 -24.46 -7.59 -2.68
N ASP A 60 -25.44 -6.76 -3.06
CA ASP A 60 -26.70 -7.16 -3.70
C ASP A 60 -26.65 -7.13 -5.24
N SER A 61 -25.53 -6.71 -5.83
CA SER A 61 -25.34 -6.58 -7.28
C SER A 61 -25.67 -7.87 -8.06
N SER A 62 -26.14 -7.79 -9.30
CA SER A 62 -26.28 -8.98 -10.17
C SER A 62 -24.93 -9.52 -10.67
N ASP A 63 -23.90 -8.66 -10.70
CA ASP A 63 -22.53 -9.01 -11.05
C ASP A 63 -21.82 -9.78 -9.93
N ARG A 64 -21.30 -10.98 -10.24
CA ARG A 64 -20.64 -11.87 -9.29
C ARG A 64 -19.41 -11.25 -8.61
N LEU A 65 -18.60 -10.50 -9.35
CA LEU A 65 -17.37 -9.87 -8.83
C LEU A 65 -17.71 -8.69 -7.92
N LYS A 66 -18.68 -7.86 -8.31
CA LYS A 66 -19.15 -6.75 -7.45
C LYS A 66 -19.76 -7.28 -6.15
N ARG A 67 -20.58 -8.34 -6.21
CA ARG A 67 -21.09 -9.02 -5.01
C ARG A 67 -20.01 -9.53 -4.08
N ALA A 68 -19.00 -10.19 -4.64
CA ALA A 68 -17.88 -10.71 -3.84
C ALA A 68 -17.14 -9.57 -3.13
N ARG A 69 -16.91 -8.44 -3.82
CA ARG A 69 -16.30 -7.24 -3.24
C ARG A 69 -17.16 -6.60 -2.15
N GLY A 70 -18.47 -6.43 -2.37
CA GLY A 70 -19.39 -5.87 -1.39
C GLY A 70 -19.46 -6.71 -0.10
N ARG A 71 -19.60 -8.03 -0.24
CA ARG A 71 -19.57 -8.96 0.91
C ARG A 71 -18.25 -8.88 1.68
N ARG A 72 -17.11 -8.90 0.96
CA ARG A 72 -15.79 -8.71 1.58
C ARG A 72 -15.69 -7.40 2.35
N GLY A 73 -16.20 -6.30 1.80
CA GLY A 73 -16.19 -5.01 2.50
C GLY A 73 -17.04 -5.01 3.78
N ILE A 74 -18.21 -5.65 3.76
CA ILE A 74 -19.05 -5.81 4.96
C ILE A 74 -18.31 -6.67 6.01
N ASP A 75 -17.65 -7.75 5.59
CA ASP A 75 -16.85 -8.60 6.48
C ASP A 75 -15.68 -7.84 7.11
N MET A 76 -14.96 -7.02 6.32
CA MET A 76 -13.86 -6.18 6.82
C MET A 76 -14.34 -5.08 7.76
N LEU A 77 -15.49 -4.47 7.50
CA LEU A 77 -16.10 -3.51 8.43
C LEU A 77 -16.48 -4.20 9.75
N ASN A 78 -17.01 -5.42 9.71
CA ASN A 78 -17.29 -6.21 10.91
C ASN A 78 -16.02 -6.59 11.67
N ARG A 79 -14.92 -6.90 10.97
CA ARG A 79 -13.60 -7.11 11.59
C ARG A 79 -13.15 -5.85 12.32
N LEU A 80 -13.14 -4.69 11.64
CA LEU A 80 -12.79 -3.40 12.24
C LEU A 80 -13.63 -3.10 13.49
N ARG A 81 -14.94 -3.38 13.48
CA ARG A 81 -15.82 -3.17 14.65
C ARG A 81 -15.50 -4.05 15.84
N LYS A 82 -14.94 -5.24 15.62
CA LYS A 82 -14.57 -6.19 16.67
C LYS A 82 -13.17 -5.94 17.23
N SER A 83 -12.34 -5.18 16.52
CA SER A 83 -10.99 -4.85 16.95
C SER A 83 -11.01 -3.90 18.16
N PRO A 84 -10.35 -4.23 19.29
CA PRO A 84 -10.42 -3.44 20.52
C PRO A 84 -9.76 -2.06 20.40
N ASN A 85 -8.83 -1.91 19.46
CA ASN A 85 -8.07 -0.68 19.24
C ASN A 85 -8.72 0.25 18.20
N VAL A 86 -9.88 -0.11 17.66
CA VAL A 86 -10.54 0.63 16.57
C VAL A 86 -11.87 1.18 17.05
N VAL A 87 -12.03 2.50 16.95
CA VAL A 87 -13.31 3.17 17.20
C VAL A 87 -13.93 3.53 15.86
N ILE A 88 -15.10 3.00 15.55
CA ILE A 88 -15.86 3.37 14.36
C ILE A 88 -16.99 4.33 14.72
N GLN A 89 -17.07 5.44 14.01
CA GLN A 89 -18.16 6.42 14.10
C GLN A 89 -18.92 6.45 12.77
N ILE A 90 -20.23 6.25 12.83
CA ILE A 90 -21.08 6.35 11.64
C ILE A 90 -21.54 7.80 11.50
N ASP A 91 -21.21 8.43 10.38
CA ASP A 91 -21.67 9.79 10.06
C ASP A 91 -22.90 9.76 9.13
N GLU A 92 -23.85 10.67 9.34
CA GLU A 92 -25.06 10.76 8.51
C GLU A 92 -24.77 11.05 7.03
N GLY A 93 -23.60 11.62 6.72
CA GLY A 93 -23.17 11.92 5.36
C GLY A 93 -24.00 13.02 4.71
N ARG A 94 -24.49 13.97 5.50
CA ARG A 94 -25.32 15.09 5.02
C ARG A 94 -24.41 16.16 4.41
N VAL A 95 -24.19 16.05 3.10
CA VAL A 95 -23.35 16.98 2.35
C VAL A 95 -24.14 17.52 1.15
N PRO A 96 -24.83 18.67 1.30
CA PRO A 96 -25.60 19.25 0.21
C PRO A 96 -24.70 19.64 -0.97
N GLY A 97 -25.17 19.43 -2.20
CA GLY A 97 -24.51 19.96 -3.40
C GLY A 97 -23.42 19.09 -4.03
N ALA A 98 -23.06 17.95 -3.45
CA ALA A 98 -22.14 16.98 -4.07
C ALA A 98 -22.93 15.85 -4.77
N PRO A 99 -22.82 15.69 -6.11
CA PRO A 99 -23.60 14.71 -6.86
C PRO A 99 -23.08 13.28 -6.67
N ASP A 100 -21.76 13.10 -6.68
CA ASP A 100 -21.05 11.83 -6.66
C ASP A 100 -20.53 11.46 -5.26
N VAL A 101 -20.04 10.23 -5.10
CA VAL A 101 -19.49 9.73 -3.82
C VAL A 101 -18.19 10.46 -3.47
N ASP A 102 -17.32 10.67 -4.46
CA ASP A 102 -16.04 11.34 -4.31
C ASP A 102 -16.21 12.79 -3.82
N GLY A 103 -17.08 13.57 -4.47
CA GLY A 103 -17.40 14.92 -4.03
C GLY A 103 -17.99 14.96 -2.62
N LYS A 104 -18.82 13.97 -2.24
CA LYS A 104 -19.36 13.87 -0.87
C LYS A 104 -18.25 13.59 0.15
N LEU A 105 -17.30 12.70 -0.17
CA LEU A 105 -16.17 12.40 0.71
C LEU A 105 -15.29 13.63 0.92
N ILE A 106 -14.91 14.32 -0.17
CA ILE A 106 -14.08 15.51 -0.09
C ILE A 106 -14.77 16.60 0.72
N LYS A 107 -16.04 16.89 0.41
CA LYS A 107 -16.78 17.96 1.07
C LYS A 107 -17.08 17.65 2.54
N LEU A 108 -17.32 16.38 2.87
CA LEU A 108 -17.45 15.93 4.27
C LEU A 108 -16.12 16.05 5.02
N ALA A 109 -15.01 15.68 4.39
CA ALA A 109 -13.68 15.78 4.98
C ALA A 109 -13.29 17.23 5.28
N GLU A 110 -13.58 18.16 4.36
CA GLU A 110 -13.44 19.61 4.61
C GLU A 110 -14.26 20.06 5.82
N THR A 111 -15.53 19.66 5.87
CA THR A 111 -16.48 20.08 6.91
C THR A 111 -16.07 19.56 8.30
N LEU A 112 -15.58 18.33 8.38
CA LEU A 112 -15.15 17.70 9.62
C LEU A 112 -13.70 18.02 10.00
N GLY A 113 -12.92 18.62 9.10
CA GLY A 113 -11.48 18.82 9.29
C GLY A 113 -10.71 17.50 9.39
N THR A 114 -11.15 16.47 8.66
CA THR A 114 -10.59 15.11 8.71
C THR A 114 -9.80 14.78 7.44
N ARG A 115 -8.92 13.80 7.54
CA ARG A 115 -8.22 13.24 6.37
C ARG A 115 -9.03 12.10 5.77
N ILE A 116 -8.91 11.86 4.47
CA ILE A 116 -9.57 10.73 3.80
C ILE A 116 -8.61 9.54 3.77
N ILE A 117 -9.10 8.33 4.00
CA ILE A 117 -8.39 7.09 3.71
C ILE A 117 -9.06 6.33 2.56
N THR A 118 -8.30 6.04 1.51
CA THR A 118 -8.78 5.43 0.26
C THR A 118 -7.69 4.56 -0.37
N THR A 119 -8.07 3.71 -1.34
CA THR A 119 -7.11 3.08 -2.27
C THR A 119 -7.15 3.72 -3.66
N ASP A 120 -8.12 4.60 -3.94
CA ASP A 120 -8.31 5.26 -5.22
C ASP A 120 -7.32 6.41 -5.43
N MET A 121 -6.56 6.33 -6.52
CA MET A 121 -5.58 7.34 -6.91
C MET A 121 -6.22 8.60 -7.51
N ASN A 122 -7.39 8.50 -8.13
CA ASN A 122 -8.12 9.64 -8.68
C ASN A 122 -8.73 10.48 -7.56
N LEU A 123 -9.39 9.85 -6.59
CA LEU A 123 -9.87 10.53 -5.39
C LEU A 123 -8.73 11.25 -4.67
N ASN A 124 -7.56 10.62 -4.55
CA ASN A 124 -6.36 11.22 -3.98
C ASN A 124 -5.95 12.52 -4.72
N LYS A 125 -5.88 12.48 -6.06
CA LYS A 125 -5.53 13.66 -6.87
C LYS A 125 -6.53 14.80 -6.70
N VAL A 126 -7.83 14.50 -6.78
CA VAL A 126 -8.88 15.52 -6.71
C VAL A 126 -8.95 16.13 -5.30
N ALA A 127 -8.88 15.31 -4.25
CA ALA A 127 -8.89 15.77 -2.86
C ALA A 127 -7.71 16.70 -2.55
N ASN A 128 -6.49 16.37 -3.00
CA ASN A 128 -5.32 17.22 -2.79
C ASN A 128 -5.45 18.59 -3.45
N VAL A 129 -6.05 18.67 -4.65
CA VAL A 129 -6.32 19.96 -5.33
C VAL A 129 -7.29 20.82 -4.51
N GLN A 130 -8.21 20.21 -3.77
CA GLN A 130 -9.14 20.90 -2.87
C GLN A 130 -8.58 21.10 -1.45
N GLY A 131 -7.30 20.79 -1.22
CA GLY A 131 -6.65 20.98 0.09
C GLY A 131 -7.03 19.95 1.15
N VAL A 132 -7.72 18.87 0.76
CA VAL A 132 -8.04 17.75 1.66
C VAL A 132 -6.92 16.73 1.63
N GLN A 133 -6.33 16.47 2.80
CA GLN A 133 -5.27 15.47 2.95
C GLN A 133 -5.81 14.04 2.81
N VAL A 134 -5.05 13.20 2.10
CA VAL A 134 -5.42 11.81 1.83
C VAL A 134 -4.31 10.85 2.28
N ILE A 135 -4.71 9.80 2.98
CA ILE A 135 -3.91 8.61 3.25
C ILE A 135 -4.29 7.56 2.20
N ASN A 136 -3.39 7.29 1.26
CA ASN A 136 -3.62 6.21 0.29
C ASN A 136 -2.95 4.92 0.77
N VAL A 137 -3.75 3.87 0.97
CA VAL A 137 -3.26 2.58 1.51
C VAL A 137 -2.20 1.95 0.60
N ASN A 138 -2.30 2.12 -0.73
CA ASN A 138 -1.28 1.64 -1.65
C ASN A 138 0.05 2.36 -1.46
N GLN A 139 0.01 3.68 -1.25
CA GLN A 139 1.21 4.47 -0.98
C GLN A 139 1.85 4.08 0.35
N VAL A 140 1.05 3.85 1.40
CA VAL A 140 1.55 3.34 2.69
C VAL A 140 2.22 2.00 2.51
N ALA A 141 1.57 1.05 1.81
CA ALA A 141 2.14 -0.27 1.54
C ALA A 141 3.46 -0.19 0.77
N SER A 142 3.57 0.72 -0.21
CA SER A 142 4.81 0.96 -0.95
C SER A 142 5.90 1.59 -0.07
N ALA A 143 5.55 2.49 0.85
CA ALA A 143 6.49 3.20 1.71
C ALA A 143 7.12 2.31 2.79
N VAL A 144 6.42 1.24 3.21
CA VAL A 144 6.94 0.27 4.20
C VAL A 144 7.70 -0.89 3.56
N LYS A 145 7.81 -0.94 2.23
CA LYS A 145 8.66 -1.94 1.56
C LYS A 145 10.11 -1.74 1.98
N PRO A 146 10.87 -2.81 2.28
CA PRO A 146 12.29 -2.70 2.56
C PRO A 146 13.03 -1.86 1.51
N ALA A 147 13.89 -0.98 1.99
CA ALA A 147 14.85 -0.31 1.12
C ALA A 147 15.88 -1.36 0.70
N VAL A 148 16.09 -1.48 -0.61
CA VAL A 148 17.19 -2.26 -1.18
C VAL A 148 18.11 -1.24 -1.84
N LEU A 149 19.36 -1.17 -1.41
CA LEU A 149 20.33 -0.18 -1.90
C LEU A 149 21.32 -0.81 -2.89
N PRO A 150 21.80 -0.06 -3.89
CA PRO A 150 22.93 -0.50 -4.70
C PRO A 150 24.13 -0.90 -3.83
N GLY A 151 24.70 -2.06 -4.11
CA GLY A 151 25.79 -2.65 -3.35
C GLY A 151 25.38 -3.60 -2.22
N GLU A 152 24.09 -3.65 -1.86
CA GLU A 152 23.61 -4.61 -0.86
C GLU A 152 23.58 -6.04 -1.43
N PRO A 153 24.02 -7.04 -0.65
CA PRO A 153 23.86 -8.44 -1.00
C PRO A 153 22.42 -8.89 -0.81
N LEU A 154 21.95 -9.77 -1.67
CA LEU A 154 20.61 -10.34 -1.60
C LEU A 154 20.64 -11.77 -2.14
N ASN A 155 19.89 -12.68 -1.51
CA ASN A 155 19.72 -14.04 -2.00
C ASN A 155 18.48 -14.11 -2.87
N VAL A 156 18.60 -14.76 -4.03
CA VAL A 156 17.50 -14.90 -4.96
C VAL A 156 17.53 -16.26 -5.63
N GLU A 157 16.37 -16.92 -5.66
CA GLU A 157 16.16 -18.09 -6.49
C GLU A 157 15.91 -17.67 -7.94
N LEU A 158 16.73 -18.17 -8.86
CA LEU A 158 16.62 -17.87 -10.28
C LEU A 158 15.60 -18.81 -10.93
N ILE A 159 14.46 -18.28 -11.36
CA ILE A 159 13.32 -19.10 -11.79
C ILE A 159 13.26 -19.21 -13.32
N ARG A 160 13.61 -18.16 -14.05
CA ARG A 160 13.49 -18.13 -15.51
C ARG A 160 14.55 -17.29 -16.21
N VAL A 161 14.62 -17.44 -17.53
CA VAL A 161 15.50 -16.63 -18.40
C VAL A 161 15.00 -15.19 -18.47
N GLY A 162 15.92 -14.22 -18.44
CA GLY A 162 15.63 -12.79 -18.62
C GLY A 162 15.51 -12.37 -20.09
N GLU A 163 15.18 -11.10 -20.31
CA GLU A 163 14.97 -10.57 -21.66
C GLU A 163 16.29 -10.41 -22.44
N ALA A 164 17.35 -9.93 -21.79
CA ALA A 164 18.65 -9.77 -22.44
C ALA A 164 19.48 -11.07 -22.34
N GLN A 165 20.43 -11.21 -23.27
CA GLN A 165 21.33 -12.35 -23.31
C GLN A 165 22.10 -12.49 -21.98
N GLY A 166 22.12 -13.70 -21.43
CA GLY A 166 22.82 -14.02 -20.18
C GLY A 166 22.07 -13.66 -18.90
N GLN A 167 20.89 -13.03 -18.98
CA GLN A 167 20.09 -12.69 -17.80
C GLN A 167 19.30 -13.89 -17.27
N ALA A 168 19.13 -13.90 -15.95
CA ALA A 168 18.15 -14.71 -15.25
C ALA A 168 17.24 -13.80 -14.41
N VAL A 169 16.05 -14.30 -14.09
CA VAL A 169 15.03 -13.57 -13.32
C VAL A 169 14.59 -14.40 -12.13
N GLY A 170 14.60 -13.78 -10.97
CA GLY A 170 13.97 -14.25 -9.75
C GLY A 170 12.98 -13.21 -9.21
N TYR A 171 12.32 -13.55 -8.11
CA TYR A 171 11.39 -12.65 -7.43
C TYR A 171 11.68 -12.66 -5.93
N MET A 172 11.50 -11.49 -5.30
CA MET A 172 11.38 -11.42 -3.84
C MET A 172 10.01 -11.91 -3.40
N ASP A 173 9.87 -12.20 -2.11
CA ASP A 173 8.60 -12.60 -1.49
C ASP A 173 7.47 -11.58 -1.69
N ASP A 174 7.83 -10.29 -1.84
CA ASP A 174 6.88 -9.20 -2.08
C ASP A 174 6.50 -9.01 -3.56
N GLY A 175 6.96 -9.92 -4.44
CA GLY A 175 6.73 -9.92 -5.88
C GLY A 175 7.65 -9.00 -6.67
N THR A 176 8.63 -8.33 -6.05
CA THR A 176 9.61 -7.49 -6.75
C THR A 176 10.48 -8.35 -7.67
N MET A 177 10.52 -8.01 -8.95
CA MET A 177 11.30 -8.75 -9.95
C MET A 177 12.79 -8.42 -9.80
N ILE A 178 13.64 -9.44 -9.71
CA ILE A 178 15.10 -9.30 -9.68
C ILE A 178 15.67 -9.83 -10.98
N VAL A 179 16.33 -8.98 -11.74
CA VAL A 179 17.03 -9.32 -12.98
C VAL A 179 18.52 -9.41 -12.69
N VAL A 180 19.09 -10.59 -12.85
CA VAL A 180 20.50 -10.87 -12.55
C VAL A 180 21.28 -11.06 -13.86
N GLU A 181 22.31 -10.25 -14.05
CA GLU A 181 23.22 -10.34 -15.20
C GLU A 181 24.17 -11.54 -15.08
N ASN A 182 24.47 -12.18 -16.22
CA ASN A 182 25.38 -13.34 -16.33
C ASN A 182 25.01 -14.52 -15.43
N ALA A 183 23.72 -14.72 -15.17
CA ALA A 183 23.22 -15.74 -14.25
C ALA A 183 22.33 -16.81 -14.92
N ARG A 184 22.22 -16.81 -16.25
CA ARG A 184 21.40 -17.76 -17.02
C ARG A 184 21.73 -19.23 -16.72
N GLU A 185 23.00 -19.56 -16.50
CA GLU A 185 23.44 -20.93 -16.22
C GLU A 185 23.11 -21.39 -14.79
N ARG A 186 22.69 -20.47 -13.92
CA ARG A 186 22.35 -20.72 -12.51
C ARG A 186 20.84 -20.76 -12.27
N ILE A 187 20.03 -20.80 -13.32
CA ILE A 187 18.57 -20.96 -13.23
C ILE A 187 18.25 -22.30 -12.53
N GLY A 188 17.30 -22.28 -11.61
CA GLY A 188 16.94 -23.38 -10.72
C GLY A 188 17.75 -23.43 -9.42
N THR A 189 18.63 -22.45 -9.17
CA THR A 189 19.42 -22.37 -7.93
C THR A 189 19.24 -21.04 -7.23
N GLU A 190 19.44 -21.05 -5.92
CA GLU A 190 19.55 -19.84 -5.10
C GLU A 190 20.98 -19.31 -5.18
N VAL A 191 21.12 -18.01 -5.46
CA VAL A 191 22.42 -17.33 -5.62
C VAL A 191 22.47 -16.05 -4.80
N GLU A 192 23.67 -15.71 -4.33
CA GLU A 192 23.91 -14.42 -3.68
C GLU A 192 24.31 -13.38 -4.74
N VAL A 193 23.55 -12.28 -4.82
CA VAL A 193 23.72 -11.21 -5.81
C VAL A 193 23.97 -9.88 -5.14
N LEU A 194 24.67 -8.98 -5.84
CA LEU A 194 24.84 -7.59 -5.45
C LEU A 194 23.93 -6.71 -6.30
N VAL A 195 23.11 -5.90 -5.63
CA VAL A 195 22.21 -4.95 -6.28
C VAL A 195 23.03 -3.91 -7.05
N THR A 196 22.72 -3.70 -8.33
CA THR A 196 23.40 -2.69 -9.17
C THR A 196 22.57 -1.43 -9.30
N ARG A 197 21.27 -1.56 -9.59
CA ARG A 197 20.34 -0.43 -9.71
C ARG A 197 18.90 -0.85 -9.51
N LEU A 198 18.07 0.11 -9.15
CA LEU A 198 16.63 -0.05 -9.06
C LEU A 198 15.95 0.62 -10.25
N LEU A 199 14.89 0.00 -10.77
CA LEU A 199 14.02 0.60 -11.76
C LEU A 199 12.57 0.51 -11.26
N GLN A 200 11.97 1.65 -10.98
CA GLN A 200 10.54 1.73 -10.67
C GLN A 200 9.76 1.94 -11.97
N THR A 201 8.79 1.07 -12.23
CA THR A 201 7.86 1.18 -13.36
C THR A 201 6.43 1.33 -12.85
N SER A 202 5.48 1.63 -13.74
CA SER A 202 4.05 1.65 -13.42
C SER A 202 3.49 0.27 -13.01
N ALA A 203 4.10 -0.82 -13.49
CA ALA A 203 3.70 -2.19 -13.18
C ALA A 203 4.34 -2.74 -11.89
N GLY A 204 5.37 -2.09 -11.37
CA GLY A 204 6.06 -2.54 -10.17
C GLY A 204 7.53 -2.10 -10.09
N ARG A 205 8.21 -2.61 -9.08
CA ARG A 205 9.64 -2.40 -8.84
C ARG A 205 10.44 -3.53 -9.48
N ILE A 206 11.53 -3.17 -10.16
CA ILE A 206 12.50 -4.09 -10.73
C ILE A 206 13.85 -3.78 -10.10
N ILE A 207 14.57 -4.81 -9.65
CA ILE A 207 15.92 -4.72 -9.10
C ILE A 207 16.85 -5.36 -10.12
N PHE A 208 17.87 -4.62 -10.56
CA PHE A 208 18.96 -5.19 -11.32
C PHE A 208 20.08 -5.56 -10.36
N ALA A 209 20.67 -6.72 -10.58
CA ALA A 209 21.75 -7.25 -9.76
C ALA A 209 22.77 -8.00 -10.60
N LYS A 210 23.94 -8.26 -10.01
CA LYS A 210 24.99 -9.10 -10.59
C LYS A 210 25.38 -10.17 -9.57
N LEU A 211 25.85 -11.32 -10.02
CA LEU A 211 26.40 -12.34 -9.12
C LEU A 211 27.48 -11.74 -8.22
N LYS A 212 27.43 -12.02 -6.92
CA LYS A 212 28.49 -11.61 -6.00
C LYS A 212 29.74 -12.40 -6.36
N SER A 213 30.85 -11.69 -6.53
CA SER A 213 32.15 -12.27 -6.91
C SER A 213 32.59 -13.27 -5.83
N GLY A 214 32.40 -14.54 -6.14
CA GLY A 214 32.52 -15.70 -5.25
C GLY A 214 31.73 -16.89 -5.79
N ASP A 215 30.63 -16.62 -6.52
CA ASP A 215 29.78 -17.64 -7.13
C ASP A 215 30.15 -17.98 -8.59
N SER A 216 31.14 -17.29 -9.16
CA SER A 216 31.57 -17.46 -10.55
C SER A 216 32.56 -18.61 -10.78
N ALA A 217 32.89 -19.42 -9.76
CA ALA A 217 34.00 -20.37 -9.84
C ALA A 217 33.73 -21.80 -9.31
N ALA A 218 32.48 -22.23 -9.14
CA ALA A 218 32.17 -23.53 -8.52
C ALA A 218 31.59 -24.60 -9.48
N SER A 219 31.91 -24.59 -10.78
CA SER A 219 31.41 -25.65 -11.71
C SER A 219 32.37 -26.06 -12.83
N GLN A 220 33.69 -25.97 -12.64
CA GLN A 220 34.66 -26.54 -13.59
C GLN A 220 35.90 -27.13 -12.89
N THR A 221 35.77 -28.19 -12.10
CA THR A 221 36.89 -29.12 -11.82
C THR A 221 36.42 -30.43 -11.19
N THR A 222 35.89 -31.36 -11.98
CA THR A 222 36.10 -32.81 -11.78
C THR A 222 35.66 -33.56 -13.03
N ASP A 223 36.59 -33.80 -13.97
CA ASP A 223 36.74 -35.09 -14.65
C ASP A 223 37.84 -35.01 -15.72
N GLN A 224 39.09 -35.00 -15.26
CA GLN A 224 40.23 -35.53 -16.02
C GLN A 224 41.28 -36.06 -15.03
N LYS A 225 41.13 -37.30 -14.55
CA LYS A 225 42.23 -38.26 -14.32
C LYS A 225 41.75 -39.58 -13.70
N LYS A 226 41.78 -40.62 -14.53
CA LYS A 226 42.11 -42.04 -14.26
C LYS A 226 41.85 -42.75 -15.59
N GLN A 227 42.84 -43.07 -16.44
CA GLN A 227 43.93 -44.03 -16.22
C GLN A 227 43.49 -45.24 -15.41
#